data_AF-A0A7V1ZHY3-F1
#
_entry.id   AF-A0A7V1ZHY3-F1
#
_cell.length_a   1.000
_cell.length_b   1.000
_cell.length_c   1.000
_cell.angle_alpha   90.00
_cell.angle_beta   90.00
_cell.angle_gamma   90.00
#
_symmetry.space_group_name_H-M   'P 1'
#
loop_
_entity.id
_entity.type
_entity.pdbx_description
1 polymer ?
#
loop_
_entity_poly.entity_id
_entity_poly.type
_entity_poly.pdbx_seq_one_letter_code
_entity_poly.pdbx_strand_id
1 'polypeptide(L)'
;ALETYLRGETPEPEDLIHSTELWSADFRLGIARFRESYTAEEGRIYTAVAIALKPDLGFVVGVEGVEASLLPLGSVVRLGGDGRGAEVRRWQGELPEINPPAEGWLAVCVTPCISPLGWLPPLPTSWAGPQGHGGPRLLACRVARPQVVSGWDLAAHQPKPAQPAIPQGSVFCFQGPVPARQPFVAWLEAWLAWEKDPKPAEYVWRQRLAEGFNLTFIGVWPKHN
;
A
#
# COMPACT_ATOMS: atom_id res chain seq x y z
N ALA A 1 19.88 3.28 -2.15
CA ALA A 1 18.66 3.82 -1.51
C ALA A 1 17.79 2.70 -0.90
N LEU A 2 16.66 2.31 -1.51
CA LEU A 2 15.73 1.35 -0.90
C LEU A 2 16.36 -0.03 -0.67
N GLU A 3 17.08 -0.57 -1.65
CA GLU A 3 17.78 -1.85 -1.50
C GLU A 3 18.83 -1.81 -0.38
N THR A 4 19.66 -0.77 -0.34
CA THR A 4 20.63 -0.45 0.74
C THR A 4 19.94 -0.54 2.11
N TYR A 5 18.81 0.15 2.27
CA TYR A 5 18.03 0.12 3.51
C TYR A 5 17.50 -1.29 3.85
N LEU A 6 17.02 -2.04 2.86
CA LEU A 6 16.56 -3.42 3.08
C LEU A 6 17.71 -4.40 3.37
N ARG A 7 18.94 -4.12 2.94
CA ARG A 7 20.16 -4.86 3.34
C ARG A 7 20.60 -4.56 4.78
N GLY A 8 19.94 -3.62 5.46
CA GLY A 8 20.27 -3.18 6.83
C GLY A 8 21.35 -2.10 6.88
N GLU A 9 21.71 -1.54 5.73
CA GLU A 9 22.68 -0.47 5.56
C GLU A 9 21.98 0.90 5.58
N THR A 10 22.72 1.98 5.84
CA THR A 10 22.19 3.35 5.79
C THR A 10 22.38 3.92 4.38
N PRO A 11 21.32 4.36 3.67
CA PRO A 11 21.47 5.10 2.43
C PRO A 11 22.15 6.45 2.66
N GLU A 12 23.08 6.83 1.78
CA GLU A 12 23.74 8.13 1.85
C GLU A 12 22.82 9.28 1.37
N PRO A 13 23.10 10.57 1.66
CA PRO A 13 22.26 11.67 1.20
C PRO A 13 22.11 11.75 -0.33
N GLU A 14 23.11 11.28 -1.08
CA GLU A 14 23.12 11.21 -2.55
C GLU A 14 22.27 10.06 -3.14
N ASP A 15 21.87 9.08 -2.33
CA ASP A 15 20.87 8.06 -2.68
C ASP A 15 19.43 8.62 -2.72
N LEU A 16 19.20 9.82 -2.17
CA LEU A 16 17.86 10.33 -1.86
C LEU A 16 17.38 11.35 -2.90
N ILE A 17 16.31 10.99 -3.62
CA ILE A 17 15.64 11.87 -4.58
C ILE A 17 14.58 12.72 -3.87
N HIS A 18 14.58 14.04 -4.05
CA HIS A 18 13.58 14.92 -3.46
C HIS A 18 12.24 14.80 -4.20
N SER A 19 11.11 14.90 -3.47
CA SER A 19 9.78 14.62 -4.05
C SER A 19 9.42 15.52 -5.23
N THR A 20 9.92 16.76 -5.28
CA THR A 20 9.74 17.71 -6.39
C THR A 20 10.44 17.32 -7.69
N GLU A 21 11.43 16.41 -7.60
CA GLU A 21 12.13 15.80 -8.74
C GLU A 21 11.37 14.60 -9.31
N LEU A 22 10.36 14.10 -8.58
CA LEU A 22 9.48 13.02 -9.00
C LEU A 22 8.13 13.57 -9.49
N TRP A 23 7.54 14.53 -8.78
CA TRP A 23 6.23 15.09 -9.10
C TRP A 23 5.99 16.49 -8.52
N SER A 24 4.96 17.18 -9.01
CA SER A 24 4.48 18.45 -8.46
C SER A 24 2.96 18.49 -8.36
N ALA A 25 2.43 19.32 -7.46
CA ALA A 25 1.00 19.60 -7.38
C ALA A 25 0.54 20.49 -8.54
N ASP A 26 -0.53 20.07 -9.24
CA ASP A 26 -1.22 20.80 -10.30
C ASP A 26 -2.58 21.30 -9.75
N PHE A 27 -2.65 22.58 -9.43
CA PHE A 27 -3.83 23.24 -8.88
C PHE A 27 -4.74 23.71 -10.00
N ARG A 28 -5.91 23.09 -10.14
CA ARG A 28 -6.93 23.47 -11.11
C ARG A 28 -8.16 24.10 -10.45
N LEU A 29 -8.69 25.09 -11.15
CA LEU A 29 -9.98 25.70 -10.89
C LEU A 29 -10.89 25.39 -12.09
N GLY A 30 -12.10 24.88 -11.82
CA GLY A 30 -13.11 24.59 -12.82
C GLY A 30 -14.42 25.30 -12.52
N ILE A 31 -15.15 25.64 -13.57
CA ILE A 31 -16.53 26.16 -13.53
C ILE A 31 -17.40 25.34 -14.48
N ALA A 32 -18.63 25.01 -14.07
CA ALA A 32 -19.65 24.59 -15.02
C ALA A 32 -20.22 25.81 -15.75
N ARG A 33 -20.78 25.60 -16.95
CA ARG A 33 -21.26 26.67 -17.83
C ARG A 33 -22.54 26.21 -18.51
N PHE A 34 -23.53 27.10 -18.54
CA PHE A 34 -24.71 26.94 -19.37
C PHE A 34 -24.28 26.82 -20.85
N ARG A 35 -24.82 25.82 -21.55
CA ARG A 35 -24.38 25.44 -22.90
C ARG A 35 -24.85 26.43 -23.96
N GLU A 36 -25.95 27.12 -23.68
CA GLU A 36 -26.64 28.03 -24.58
C GLU A 36 -26.14 29.47 -24.42
N SER A 37 -26.04 29.97 -23.19
CA SER A 37 -25.60 31.33 -22.87
C SER A 37 -24.09 31.47 -22.67
N TYR A 38 -23.35 30.36 -22.57
CA TYR A 38 -21.91 30.31 -22.30
C TYR A 38 -21.45 30.94 -20.97
N THR A 39 -22.38 31.40 -20.12
CA THR A 39 -22.14 31.94 -18.78
C THR A 39 -21.83 30.84 -17.78
N ALA A 40 -21.15 31.19 -16.68
CA ALA A 40 -20.96 30.26 -15.56
C ALA A 40 -22.32 29.88 -14.93
N GLU A 41 -22.44 28.65 -14.43
CA GLU A 41 -23.54 28.25 -13.55
C GLU A 41 -23.27 28.70 -12.10
N GLU A 42 -24.28 29.25 -11.44
CA GLU A 42 -24.16 29.68 -10.05
C GLU A 42 -23.90 28.49 -9.10
N GLY A 43 -22.98 28.68 -8.14
CA GLY A 43 -22.56 27.62 -7.21
C GLY A 43 -21.75 26.48 -7.83
N ARG A 44 -21.49 26.46 -9.14
CA ARG A 44 -20.76 25.38 -9.84
C ARG A 44 -19.28 25.65 -10.05
N ILE A 45 -18.61 26.19 -9.03
CA ILE A 45 -17.15 26.36 -8.99
C ILE A 45 -16.52 25.24 -8.17
N TYR A 46 -15.42 24.66 -8.65
CA TYR A 46 -14.68 23.63 -7.91
C TYR A 46 -13.16 23.81 -8.07
N THR A 47 -12.42 23.40 -7.05
CA THR A 47 -10.97 23.25 -7.11
C THR A 47 -10.60 21.77 -7.07
N ALA A 48 -9.53 21.42 -7.77
CA ALA A 48 -8.94 20.09 -7.73
C ALA A 48 -7.41 20.21 -7.68
N VAL A 49 -6.75 19.34 -6.93
CA VAL A 49 -5.29 19.21 -6.91
C VAL A 49 -4.94 17.87 -7.51
N ALA A 50 -4.27 17.88 -8.65
CA ALA A 50 -3.72 16.66 -9.25
C ALA A 50 -2.22 16.55 -8.96
N ILE A 51 -1.68 15.35 -9.18
CA ILE A 51 -0.24 15.09 -9.15
C ILE A 51 0.24 15.04 -10.60
N ALA A 52 1.10 15.99 -10.98
CA ALA A 52 1.83 15.98 -12.22
C ALA A 52 3.15 15.23 -12.00
N LEU A 53 3.21 13.98 -12.48
CA LEU A 53 4.45 13.20 -12.53
C LEU A 53 5.43 13.85 -13.51
N LYS A 54 6.73 13.74 -13.25
CA LYS A 54 7.77 14.08 -14.22
C LYS A 54 7.82 13.04 -15.36
N PRO A 55 8.46 13.34 -16.50
CA PRO A 55 8.71 12.36 -17.56
C PRO A 55 9.35 11.08 -17.00
N ASP A 56 9.04 9.96 -17.65
CA ASP A 56 9.56 8.61 -17.37
C ASP A 56 9.28 8.03 -15.97
N LEU A 57 8.58 8.78 -15.09
CA LEU A 57 8.05 8.26 -13.83
C LEU A 57 6.69 7.58 -14.03
N GLY A 58 6.51 6.42 -13.40
CA GLY A 58 5.25 5.67 -13.37
C GLY A 58 5.09 4.83 -12.09
N PHE A 59 4.04 4.03 -12.05
CA PHE A 59 3.77 3.10 -10.94
C PHE A 59 4.09 1.66 -11.35
N VAL A 60 4.76 0.91 -10.48
CA VAL A 60 4.90 -0.54 -10.60
C VAL A 60 3.81 -1.22 -9.77
N VAL A 61 3.10 -2.17 -10.37
CA VAL A 61 2.01 -2.92 -9.72
C VAL A 61 2.25 -4.41 -9.97
N GLY A 62 2.35 -5.20 -8.89
CA GLY A 62 2.31 -6.66 -8.96
C GLY A 62 0.88 -7.16 -9.09
N VAL A 63 0.67 -8.21 -9.89
CA VAL A 63 -0.65 -8.84 -10.08
C VAL A 63 -0.48 -10.36 -10.03
N GLU A 64 -1.31 -11.02 -9.22
CA GLU A 64 -1.35 -12.47 -9.00
C GLU A 64 -2.79 -12.97 -9.27
N GLY A 65 -2.97 -14.25 -9.58
CA GLY A 65 -4.31 -14.87 -9.67
C GLY A 65 -5.15 -14.53 -10.91
N VAL A 66 -4.54 -13.94 -11.95
CA VAL A 66 -5.20 -13.64 -13.24
C VAL A 66 -4.36 -14.15 -14.42
N GLU A 67 -5.01 -14.54 -15.51
CA GLU A 67 -4.30 -14.88 -16.75
C GLU A 67 -3.62 -13.66 -17.37
N ALA A 68 -2.41 -13.85 -17.92
CA ALA A 68 -1.68 -12.79 -18.62
C ALA A 68 -2.39 -12.27 -19.87
N SER A 69 -3.31 -13.06 -20.44
CA SER A 69 -4.23 -12.72 -21.55
C SER A 69 -5.21 -11.59 -21.21
N LEU A 70 -5.54 -11.42 -19.92
CA LEU A 70 -6.50 -10.43 -19.42
C LEU A 70 -5.83 -9.14 -18.95
N LEU A 71 -4.50 -9.09 -18.91
CA LEU A 71 -3.75 -7.89 -18.53
C LEU A 71 -3.78 -6.87 -19.68
N PRO A 72 -4.10 -5.58 -19.42
CA PRO A 72 -4.27 -4.56 -20.46
C PRO A 72 -2.93 -4.03 -21.03
N LEU A 73 -1.94 -4.91 -21.21
CA LEU A 73 -0.59 -4.59 -21.68
C LEU A 73 -0.61 -3.97 -23.09
N GLY A 74 0.13 -2.89 -23.29
CA GLY A 74 0.18 -2.14 -24.56
C GLY A 74 -1.05 -1.26 -24.82
N SER A 75 -1.92 -1.06 -23.82
CA SER A 75 -3.13 -0.21 -23.93
C SER A 75 -3.09 0.99 -22.99
N VAL A 76 -4.04 1.91 -23.19
CA VAL A 76 -4.26 3.07 -22.32
C VAL A 76 -5.53 2.85 -21.50
N VAL A 77 -5.39 2.84 -20.18
CA VAL A 77 -6.50 2.72 -19.21
C VAL A 77 -6.86 4.08 -18.59
N ARG A 78 -8.04 4.17 -17.95
CA ARG A 78 -8.42 5.35 -17.15
C ARG A 78 -7.95 5.18 -15.70
N LEU A 79 -7.17 6.13 -15.20
CA LEU A 79 -6.59 6.13 -13.85
C LEU A 79 -6.94 7.43 -13.09
N GLY A 80 -7.16 7.30 -11.78
CA GLY A 80 -7.51 8.41 -10.88
C GLY A 80 -8.96 8.92 -11.04
N GLY A 81 -9.35 9.91 -10.23
CA GLY A 81 -10.73 10.43 -10.17
C GLY A 81 -11.23 11.08 -11.47
N ASP A 82 -10.39 11.88 -12.13
CA ASP A 82 -10.63 12.40 -13.49
C ASP A 82 -10.73 11.26 -14.54
N GLY A 83 -10.23 10.07 -14.22
CA GLY A 83 -10.04 8.95 -15.13
C GLY A 83 -9.15 9.33 -16.32
N ARG A 84 -7.95 9.83 -16.05
CA ARG A 84 -6.97 10.24 -17.06
C ARG A 84 -6.33 9.02 -17.72
N GLY A 85 -5.87 9.18 -18.97
CA GLY A 85 -5.15 8.13 -19.67
C GLY A 85 -3.84 7.79 -18.97
N ALA A 86 -3.61 6.51 -18.70
CA ALA A 86 -2.33 5.95 -18.26
C ALA A 86 -1.99 4.74 -19.15
N GLU A 87 -0.78 4.68 -19.69
CA GLU A 87 -0.34 3.55 -20.52
C GLU A 87 0.14 2.40 -19.64
N VAL A 88 -0.26 1.17 -19.96
CA VAL A 88 0.13 -0.03 -19.21
C VAL A 88 1.19 -0.81 -19.99
N ARG A 89 2.43 -0.82 -19.48
CA ARG A 89 3.57 -1.55 -20.06
C ARG A 89 4.02 -2.67 -19.12
N ARG A 90 4.67 -3.71 -19.65
CA ARG A 90 5.36 -4.71 -18.82
C ARG A 90 6.62 -4.11 -18.22
N TRP A 91 6.69 -4.03 -16.90
CA TRP A 91 7.93 -3.70 -16.18
C TRP A 91 8.96 -4.83 -16.34
N GLN A 92 10.23 -4.47 -16.49
CA GLN A 92 11.36 -5.39 -16.73
C GLN A 92 12.45 -5.31 -15.66
N GLY A 93 12.23 -4.52 -14.59
CA GLY A 93 13.13 -4.51 -13.44
C GLY A 93 12.89 -5.71 -12.52
N GLU A 94 13.83 -5.92 -11.61
CA GLU A 94 13.75 -6.91 -10.55
C GLU A 94 13.52 -6.23 -9.20
N LEU A 95 12.94 -6.96 -8.24
CA LEU A 95 12.81 -6.51 -6.86
C LEU A 95 13.96 -7.12 -6.03
N PRO A 96 14.54 -6.40 -5.05
CA PRO A 96 15.66 -6.92 -4.28
C PRO A 96 15.21 -8.11 -3.42
N GLU A 97 15.74 -9.30 -3.70
CA GLU A 97 15.54 -10.46 -2.85
C GLU A 97 16.44 -10.36 -1.61
N ILE A 98 15.82 -10.25 -0.44
CA ILE A 98 16.50 -10.16 0.85
C ILE A 98 16.05 -11.32 1.73
N ASN A 99 17.00 -12.14 2.14
CA ASN A 99 16.81 -13.26 3.06
C ASN A 99 17.44 -12.90 4.42
N PRO A 100 16.71 -12.21 5.32
CA PRO A 100 17.28 -11.72 6.57
C PRO A 100 17.36 -12.82 7.64
N PRO A 101 18.24 -12.66 8.64
CA PRO A 101 18.45 -13.66 9.68
C PRO A 101 17.33 -13.63 10.75
N ALA A 102 17.03 -14.77 11.36
CA ALA A 102 15.93 -14.92 12.31
C ALA A 102 16.13 -14.12 13.62
N GLU A 103 17.37 -13.73 13.93
CA GLU A 103 17.71 -12.89 15.09
C GLU A 103 17.13 -11.47 15.00
N GLY A 104 16.91 -10.94 13.79
CA GLY A 104 16.42 -9.59 13.56
C GLY A 104 16.11 -9.25 12.10
N TRP A 105 14.84 -8.93 11.80
CA TRP A 105 14.38 -8.53 10.46
C TRP A 105 13.31 -7.43 10.48
N LEU A 106 13.10 -6.80 9.33
CA LEU A 106 12.18 -5.68 9.09
C LEU A 106 11.05 -6.09 8.15
N ALA A 107 9.85 -5.56 8.38
CA ALA A 107 8.78 -5.44 7.40
C ALA A 107 8.50 -3.95 7.15
N VAL A 108 8.74 -3.49 5.92
CA VAL A 108 8.53 -2.10 5.48
C VAL A 108 7.23 -2.03 4.69
N CYS A 109 6.22 -1.29 5.17
CA CYS A 109 4.93 -1.12 4.50
C CYS A 109 5.09 -0.37 3.17
N VAL A 110 4.87 -1.05 2.04
CA VAL A 110 4.97 -0.46 0.69
C VAL A 110 3.63 0.14 0.27
N THR A 111 2.54 -0.56 0.59
CA THR A 111 1.16 -0.06 0.50
C THR A 111 0.58 0.17 1.89
N PRO A 112 -0.57 0.88 2.03
CA PRO A 112 -1.24 0.98 3.30
C PRO A 112 -1.54 -0.41 3.88
N CYS A 113 -1.22 -0.61 5.15
CA CYS A 113 -1.45 -1.88 5.83
C CYS A 113 -2.65 -1.75 6.78
N ILE A 114 -3.44 -2.82 6.90
CA ILE A 114 -4.67 -2.86 7.70
C ILE A 114 -4.65 -4.09 8.61
N SER A 115 -5.25 -3.93 9.79
CA SER A 115 -5.31 -4.97 10.81
C SER A 115 -6.59 -4.82 11.64
N PRO A 116 -7.23 -5.92 12.07
CA PRO A 116 -8.30 -5.89 13.06
C PRO A 116 -7.81 -5.34 14.43
N LEU A 117 -6.50 -5.34 14.69
CA LEU A 117 -5.86 -4.80 15.90
C LEU A 117 -5.34 -3.36 15.69
N GLY A 118 -5.84 -2.65 14.68
CA GLY A 118 -5.51 -1.25 14.39
C GLY A 118 -4.11 -1.08 13.80
N TRP A 119 -3.15 -0.64 14.62
CA TRP A 119 -1.74 -0.49 14.20
C TRP A 119 -0.91 -1.76 14.40
N LEU A 120 -1.34 -2.65 15.30
CA LEU A 120 -0.62 -3.87 15.63
C LEU A 120 -0.90 -4.93 14.55
N PRO A 121 0.10 -5.63 13.98
CA PRO A 121 -0.15 -6.72 13.04
C PRO A 121 -0.85 -7.89 13.78
N PRO A 122 -1.78 -8.62 13.14
CA PRO A 122 -2.49 -9.73 13.78
C PRO A 122 -1.60 -10.98 13.83
N LEU A 123 -0.48 -10.92 14.55
CA LEU A 123 0.51 -12.00 14.62
C LEU A 123 -0.10 -13.30 15.16
N PRO A 124 0.27 -14.48 14.63
CA PRO A 124 -0.18 -15.77 15.18
C PRO A 124 0.13 -15.95 16.68
N THR A 125 1.19 -15.29 17.15
CA THR A 125 1.56 -15.24 18.58
C THR A 125 0.56 -14.42 19.40
N SER A 126 0.01 -13.34 18.85
CA SER A 126 -0.84 -12.39 19.58
C SER A 126 -2.18 -12.97 20.06
N TRP A 127 -2.72 -13.98 19.37
CA TRP A 127 -4.03 -14.57 19.66
C TRP A 127 -4.03 -15.47 20.91
N ALA A 128 -2.85 -15.79 21.46
CA ALA A 128 -2.66 -16.55 22.69
C ALA A 128 -1.94 -15.75 23.80
N GLY A 129 -1.79 -14.44 23.63
CA GLY A 129 -0.91 -13.61 24.48
C GLY A 129 0.58 -13.79 24.16
N PRO A 130 1.49 -13.13 24.89
CA PRO A 130 2.89 -12.91 24.47
C PRO A 130 3.81 -14.16 24.45
N GLN A 131 3.25 -15.37 24.50
CA GLN A 131 3.95 -16.67 24.48
C GLN A 131 3.37 -17.65 23.44
N GLY A 132 2.48 -17.21 22.53
CA GLY A 132 1.93 -18.06 21.48
C GLY A 132 3.01 -18.69 20.59
N HIS A 133 2.87 -19.97 20.24
CA HIS A 133 3.95 -20.76 19.66
C HIS A 133 4.27 -20.43 18.19
N GLY A 134 5.57 -20.45 17.84
CA GLY A 134 6.07 -20.62 16.47
C GLY A 134 6.09 -19.38 15.57
N GLY A 135 5.39 -18.30 15.90
CA GLY A 135 5.44 -17.05 15.13
C GLY A 135 6.55 -16.08 15.59
N PRO A 136 6.88 -15.06 14.77
CA PRO A 136 7.83 -14.02 15.16
C PRO A 136 7.28 -13.10 16.26
N ARG A 137 8.20 -12.58 17.07
CA ARG A 137 7.98 -11.58 18.12
C ARG A 137 8.24 -10.18 17.56
N LEU A 138 7.28 -9.26 17.70
CA LEU A 138 7.50 -7.84 17.47
C LEU A 138 8.43 -7.27 18.56
N LEU A 139 9.53 -6.65 18.15
CA LEU A 139 10.47 -5.95 19.02
C LEU A 139 10.19 -4.44 19.09
N ALA A 140 9.96 -3.82 17.93
CA ALA A 140 9.78 -2.38 17.77
C ALA A 140 9.01 -2.06 16.49
N CYS A 141 8.52 -0.83 16.36
CA CYS A 141 7.95 -0.32 15.12
C CYS A 141 8.05 1.21 15.01
N ARG A 142 8.23 1.72 13.80
CA ARG A 142 8.02 3.12 13.43
C ARG A 142 6.71 3.20 12.64
N VAL A 143 5.65 3.67 13.27
CA VAL A 143 4.33 3.85 12.65
C VAL A 143 3.98 5.33 12.62
N ALA A 144 3.65 5.86 11.45
CA ALA A 144 3.17 7.25 11.31
C ALA A 144 1.70 7.37 11.73
N ARG A 145 1.18 8.60 11.86
CA ARG A 145 -0.23 8.84 12.20
C ARG A 145 -1.16 8.06 11.25
N PRO A 146 -2.10 7.22 11.75
CA PRO A 146 -2.98 6.43 10.90
C PRO A 146 -3.73 7.29 9.88
N GLN A 147 -3.82 6.79 8.65
CA GLN A 147 -4.62 7.38 7.57
C GLN A 147 -5.96 6.67 7.48
N VAL A 148 -7.00 7.33 6.96
CA VAL A 148 -8.30 6.71 6.70
C VAL A 148 -8.41 6.39 5.22
N VAL A 149 -8.71 5.13 4.90
CA VAL A 149 -8.87 4.64 3.52
C VAL A 149 -10.31 4.18 3.28
N SER A 150 -10.85 4.44 2.10
CA SER A 150 -12.23 4.14 1.72
C SER A 150 -12.29 3.77 0.23
N GLY A 151 -12.50 4.76 -0.65
CA GLY A 151 -12.67 4.56 -2.09
C GLY A 151 -14.14 4.42 -2.49
N TRP A 152 -14.39 4.23 -3.78
CA TRP A 152 -15.74 4.14 -4.35
C TRP A 152 -16.00 2.75 -4.92
N ASP A 153 -17.20 2.23 -4.73
CA ASP A 153 -17.70 1.04 -5.40
C ASP A 153 -18.46 1.48 -6.67
N LEU A 154 -17.92 1.14 -7.84
CA LEU A 154 -18.52 1.52 -9.12
C LEU A 154 -19.74 0.64 -9.49
N ALA A 155 -19.88 -0.55 -8.92
CA ALA A 155 -20.98 -1.47 -9.22
C ALA A 155 -22.18 -1.21 -8.30
N ALA A 156 -21.93 -0.98 -7.00
CA ALA A 156 -22.95 -0.58 -6.02
C ALA A 156 -23.18 0.95 -5.98
N HIS A 157 -22.37 1.73 -6.72
CA HIS A 157 -22.44 3.19 -6.87
C HIS A 157 -22.48 3.95 -5.52
N GLN A 158 -21.62 3.55 -4.59
CA GLN A 158 -21.56 4.06 -3.21
C GLN A 158 -20.13 4.09 -2.64
N PRO A 159 -19.86 4.82 -1.54
CA PRO A 159 -18.58 4.74 -0.84
C PRO A 159 -18.30 3.34 -0.29
N LYS A 160 -17.04 2.89 -0.38
CA LYS A 160 -16.56 1.69 0.33
C LYS A 160 -16.37 2.01 1.81
N PRO A 161 -16.51 1.03 2.73
CA PRO A 161 -16.28 1.22 4.16
C PRO A 161 -14.97 1.96 4.46
N ALA A 162 -15.07 3.04 5.24
CA ALA A 162 -13.93 3.82 5.69
C ALA A 162 -13.29 3.13 6.89
N GLN A 163 -11.98 2.89 6.81
CA GLN A 163 -11.21 2.14 7.81
C GLN A 163 -9.87 2.82 8.10
N PRO A 164 -9.34 2.73 9.33
CA PRO A 164 -7.98 3.16 9.62
C PRO A 164 -6.97 2.22 8.94
N ALA A 165 -5.87 2.79 8.46
CA ALA A 165 -4.74 2.07 7.90
C ALA A 165 -3.42 2.61 8.45
N ILE A 166 -2.49 1.70 8.67
CA ILE A 166 -1.06 1.93 8.88
C ILE A 166 -0.50 2.56 7.59
N PRO A 167 0.16 3.73 7.65
CA PRO A 167 0.72 4.35 6.46
C PRO A 167 1.85 3.55 5.83
N GLN A 168 1.95 3.60 4.50
CA GLN A 168 3.16 3.21 3.77
C GLN A 168 4.38 4.01 4.28
N GLY A 169 5.56 3.39 4.29
CA GLY A 169 6.75 3.91 4.98
C GLY A 169 6.73 3.71 6.51
N SER A 170 5.74 3.01 7.05
CA SER A 170 5.83 2.42 8.40
C SER A 170 6.73 1.19 8.37
N VAL A 171 7.43 0.92 9.47
CA VAL A 171 8.39 -0.18 9.60
C VAL A 171 8.11 -0.96 10.88
N PHE A 172 8.06 -2.28 10.79
CA PHE A 172 7.85 -3.20 11.91
C PHE A 172 9.02 -4.17 12.01
N CYS A 173 9.45 -4.47 13.23
CA CYS A 173 10.76 -5.06 13.48
C CYS A 173 10.64 -6.29 14.35
N PHE A 174 11.19 -7.42 13.89
CA PHE A 174 10.85 -8.75 14.38
C PHE A 174 12.07 -9.60 14.71
N GLN A 175 11.86 -10.55 15.61
CA GLN A 175 12.77 -11.66 15.92
C GLN A 175 11.99 -12.97 15.90
N GLY A 176 12.60 -14.04 15.38
CA GLY A 176 11.94 -15.30 15.07
C GLY A 176 11.73 -15.49 13.56
N PRO A 177 11.02 -16.55 13.15
CA PRO A 177 10.99 -16.98 11.75
C PRO A 177 10.37 -15.94 10.80
N VAL A 178 11.01 -15.78 9.65
CA VAL A 178 10.53 -14.96 8.53
C VAL A 178 9.42 -15.72 7.80
N PRO A 179 8.22 -15.15 7.59
CA PRO A 179 7.15 -15.78 6.80
C PRO A 179 7.53 -15.98 5.33
N ALA A 180 7.14 -17.12 4.75
CA ALA A 180 7.41 -17.46 3.33
C ALA A 180 6.50 -16.73 2.31
N ARG A 181 5.55 -15.92 2.78
CA ARG A 181 4.74 -14.98 1.98
C ARG A 181 4.78 -13.61 2.67
N GLN A 182 4.33 -12.58 1.96
CA GLN A 182 4.11 -11.21 2.48
C GLN A 182 3.57 -11.21 3.94
N PRO A 183 4.36 -10.81 4.95
CA PRO A 183 4.01 -11.02 6.36
C PRO A 183 2.64 -10.48 6.77
N PHE A 184 2.31 -9.23 6.41
CA PHE A 184 1.02 -8.62 6.74
C PHE A 184 -0.17 -9.25 5.97
N VAL A 185 0.06 -9.87 4.82
CA VAL A 185 -0.96 -10.65 4.10
C VAL A 185 -1.16 -11.98 4.85
N ALA A 186 -0.09 -12.75 5.04
CA ALA A 186 -0.14 -14.08 5.66
C ALA A 186 -0.72 -14.07 7.08
N TRP A 187 -0.41 -13.05 7.89
CA TRP A 187 -0.98 -12.91 9.23
C TRP A 187 -2.47 -12.53 9.22
N LEU A 188 -2.91 -11.71 8.25
CA LEU A 188 -4.32 -11.39 8.11
C LEU A 188 -5.12 -12.57 7.55
N GLU A 189 -4.61 -13.28 6.53
CA GLU A 189 -5.17 -14.55 6.03
C GLU A 189 -5.34 -15.57 7.18
N ALA A 190 -4.31 -15.76 7.99
CA ALA A 190 -4.35 -16.71 9.11
C ALA A 190 -5.26 -16.25 10.26
N TRP A 191 -5.41 -14.94 10.52
CA TRP A 191 -6.38 -14.44 11.49
C TRP A 191 -7.82 -14.65 11.00
N LEU A 192 -8.12 -14.37 9.73
CA LEU A 192 -9.44 -14.60 9.12
C LEU A 192 -9.83 -16.09 9.15
N ALA A 193 -8.85 -17.00 9.07
CA ALA A 193 -9.07 -18.44 9.19
C ALA A 193 -9.22 -18.93 10.65
N TRP A 194 -8.81 -18.13 11.64
CA TRP A 194 -8.93 -18.43 13.08
C TRP A 194 -10.21 -17.86 13.69
N GLU A 195 -10.64 -16.68 13.24
CA GLU A 195 -11.82 -15.97 13.75
C GLU A 195 -13.11 -16.74 13.40
N LYS A 196 -13.98 -16.96 14.40
CA LYS A 196 -15.11 -17.90 14.30
C LYS A 196 -16.45 -17.23 13.97
N ASP A 197 -16.50 -15.91 14.01
CA ASP A 197 -17.66 -15.09 13.68
C ASP A 197 -17.32 -14.14 12.51
N PRO A 198 -17.41 -14.62 11.25
CA PRO A 198 -17.14 -13.82 10.05
C PRO A 198 -18.25 -12.78 9.82
N LYS A 199 -18.16 -11.69 10.57
CA LYS A 199 -18.93 -10.45 10.34
C LYS A 199 -18.69 -9.94 8.92
N PRO A 200 -19.55 -9.08 8.35
CA PRO A 200 -19.39 -8.52 7.00
C PRO A 200 -18.03 -7.87 6.68
N ALA A 201 -17.23 -7.57 7.70
CA ALA A 201 -15.82 -7.19 7.58
C ALA A 201 -14.94 -8.26 6.88
N GLU A 202 -15.26 -9.56 6.90
CA GLU A 202 -14.44 -10.59 6.24
C GLU A 202 -14.34 -10.37 4.72
N TYR A 203 -15.48 -10.04 4.08
CA TYR A 203 -15.51 -9.64 2.67
C TYR A 203 -14.67 -8.40 2.41
N VAL A 204 -14.74 -7.39 3.30
CA VAL A 204 -13.92 -6.19 3.21
C VAL A 204 -12.44 -6.54 3.30
N TRP A 205 -12.01 -7.33 4.30
CA TRP A 205 -10.60 -7.70 4.45
C TRP A 205 -10.07 -8.47 3.22
N ARG A 206 -10.83 -9.44 2.69
CA ARG A 206 -10.48 -10.15 1.45
C ARG A 206 -10.43 -9.22 0.24
N GLN A 207 -11.41 -8.31 0.08
CA GLN A 207 -11.43 -7.31 -0.99
C GLN A 207 -10.19 -6.40 -0.91
N ARG A 208 -9.80 -5.96 0.28
CA ARG A 208 -8.64 -5.09 0.48
C ARG A 208 -7.32 -5.80 0.20
N LEU A 209 -7.18 -7.08 0.52
CA LEU A 209 -6.01 -7.87 0.10
C LEU A 209 -5.93 -7.95 -1.44
N ALA A 210 -7.05 -8.17 -2.12
CA ALA A 210 -7.13 -8.15 -3.59
C ALA A 210 -6.90 -6.75 -4.21
N GLU A 211 -7.16 -5.67 -3.47
CA GLU A 211 -6.82 -4.28 -3.84
C GLU A 211 -5.34 -3.92 -3.60
N GLY A 212 -4.51 -4.85 -3.12
CA GLY A 212 -3.08 -4.63 -2.92
C GLY A 212 -2.71 -3.92 -1.60
N PHE A 213 -3.60 -3.94 -0.60
CA PHE A 213 -3.22 -3.57 0.78
C PHE A 213 -2.28 -4.65 1.38
N ASN A 214 -1.61 -4.32 2.49
CA ASN A 214 -0.74 -5.23 3.24
C ASN A 214 0.56 -5.68 2.53
N LEU A 215 0.96 -5.01 1.44
CA LEU A 215 2.23 -5.30 0.77
C LEU A 215 3.40 -4.68 1.54
N THR A 216 4.44 -5.50 1.75
CA THR A 216 5.66 -5.13 2.47
C THR A 216 6.92 -5.52 1.71
N PHE A 217 8.04 -4.83 1.96
CA PHE A 217 9.37 -5.39 1.71
C PHE A 217 9.94 -5.98 2.99
N ILE A 218 10.64 -7.09 2.85
CA ILE A 218 11.39 -7.73 3.94
C ILE A 218 12.82 -7.18 3.90
N GLY A 219 13.38 -6.87 5.08
CA GLY A 219 14.73 -6.35 5.20
C GLY A 219 15.49 -6.90 6.42
N VAL A 220 16.80 -6.69 6.46
CA VAL A 220 17.66 -7.02 7.60
C VAL A 220 17.51 -5.94 8.68
N TRP A 221 17.38 -6.33 9.96
CA TRP A 221 17.47 -5.34 11.05
C TRP A 221 18.93 -4.86 11.18
N PRO A 222 19.22 -3.54 11.15
CA PRO A 222 20.58 -3.03 11.24
C PRO A 222 21.31 -3.51 12.50
N LYS A 223 22.51 -4.08 12.32
CA LYS A 223 23.39 -4.42 13.43
C LYS A 223 24.12 -3.15 13.87
N HIS A 224 23.79 -2.65 15.06
CA HIS A 224 24.69 -1.74 15.76
C HIS A 224 25.95 -2.50 16.18
N ASN A 225 27.11 -2.03 15.72
CA ASN A 225 28.41 -2.37 16.28
C ASN A 225 28.70 -1.48 17.50
#